data_AF-A0A7G2IN62-F1
#
_entry.id   AF-A0A7G2IN62-F1
#
_cell.length_a   1.000
_cell.length_b   1.000
_cell.length_c   1.000
_cell.angle_alpha   90.00
_cell.angle_beta   90.00
_cell.angle_gamma   90.00
#
_symmetry.space_group_name_H-M   'P 1'
#
loop_
_entity.id
_entity.type
_entity.pdbx_description
1 polymer ?
#
loop_
_entity_poly.entity_id
_entity_poly.type
_entity_poly.pdbx_seq_one_letter_code
_entity_poly.pdbx_strand_id
1 'polypeptide(L)'
;MFKSFFPKPGPFFISAFIWALVAVVFWQAGGGAWVAHITGASGDVPISAARFWSLDYLIFYAYYILCVGVFALFWFLYSPHRWQYWSILGTSLIIFVTWFLVEVGVAVNAWYAPFYDLIQTALSAPHKVKIEQFYHEVGIFLGIALIAVVIGVMNNFFVSHYVFRWRTAMNEHYMAHWQHLRHIEGAAQRVQEDTMRFLLLRWKIWRQLYQRDYDADCLPACTGYALCPCS
;
A
#
# COMPACT_ATOMS: atom_id res chain seq x y z
N MET A 1 -24.23 -9.58 2.35
CA MET A 1 -22.79 -9.46 2.72
C MET A 1 -22.41 -8.05 3.15
N PHE A 2 -22.42 -7.03 2.26
CA PHE A 2 -21.93 -5.67 2.60
C PHE A 2 -22.72 -4.92 3.68
N LYS A 3 -24.05 -5.13 3.78
CA LYS A 3 -24.90 -4.57 4.86
C LYS A 3 -24.48 -5.02 6.27
N SER A 4 -23.71 -6.11 6.38
CA SER A 4 -23.25 -6.65 7.65
C SER A 4 -22.06 -5.90 8.25
N PHE A 5 -21.28 -5.21 7.40
CA PHE A 5 -20.00 -4.61 7.80
C PHE A 5 -20.00 -3.09 7.64
N PHE A 6 -20.66 -2.57 6.61
CA PHE A 6 -20.69 -1.15 6.27
C PHE A 6 -22.04 -0.51 6.64
N PRO A 7 -22.04 0.68 7.26
CA PRO A 7 -23.27 1.45 7.47
C PRO A 7 -23.83 1.87 6.12
N LYS A 8 -25.02 1.37 5.74
CA LYS A 8 -25.71 1.66 4.45
C LYS A 8 -24.78 1.53 3.22
N PRO A 9 -24.56 0.31 2.68
CA PRO A 9 -23.49 0.05 1.70
C PRO A 9 -23.57 0.89 0.41
N GLY A 10 -24.77 1.16 -0.11
CA GLY A 10 -24.94 1.96 -1.34
C GLY A 10 -24.36 3.39 -1.24
N PRO A 11 -24.92 4.25 -0.36
CA PRO A 11 -24.44 5.62 -0.21
C PRO A 11 -23.03 5.70 0.41
N PHE A 12 -22.63 4.72 1.22
CA PHE A 12 -21.27 4.67 1.79
C PHE A 12 -20.20 4.52 0.72
N PHE A 13 -20.32 3.55 -0.19
CA PHE A 13 -19.30 3.36 -1.22
C PHE A 13 -19.25 4.52 -2.23
N ILE A 14 -20.41 5.08 -2.60
CA ILE A 14 -20.45 6.22 -3.53
C ILE A 14 -19.84 7.46 -2.89
N SER A 15 -20.18 7.78 -1.65
CA SER A 15 -19.59 8.91 -0.92
C SER A 15 -18.09 8.71 -0.69
N ALA A 16 -17.64 7.51 -0.34
CA ALA A 16 -16.22 7.19 -0.19
C ALA A 16 -15.46 7.37 -1.50
N PHE A 17 -16.02 6.89 -2.62
CA PHE A 17 -15.40 7.02 -3.94
C PHE A 17 -15.31 8.48 -4.37
N ILE A 18 -16.40 9.25 -4.27
CA ILE A 18 -16.42 10.67 -4.63
C ILE A 18 -15.46 11.46 -3.73
N TRP A 19 -15.47 11.21 -2.42
CA TRP A 19 -14.57 11.87 -1.47
C TRP A 19 -13.10 11.56 -1.75
N ALA A 20 -12.77 10.30 -2.04
CA ALA A 20 -11.42 9.90 -2.41
C ALA A 20 -10.98 10.58 -3.71
N LEU A 21 -11.85 10.63 -4.72
CA LEU A 21 -11.56 11.27 -6.01
C LEU A 21 -11.32 12.77 -5.83
N VAL A 22 -12.16 13.44 -5.04
CA VAL A 22 -11.99 14.87 -4.71
C VAL A 22 -10.68 15.10 -3.96
N ALA A 23 -10.35 14.29 -2.96
CA ALA A 23 -9.10 14.42 -2.20
C ALA A 23 -7.86 14.22 -3.09
N VAL A 24 -7.89 13.21 -3.97
CA VAL A 24 -6.80 12.95 -4.92
C VAL A 24 -6.66 14.09 -5.92
N VAL A 25 -7.76 14.54 -6.53
CA VAL A 25 -7.74 15.65 -7.49
C VAL A 25 -7.28 16.93 -6.84
N PHE A 26 -7.74 17.24 -5.62
CA PHE A 26 -7.29 18.40 -4.87
C PHE A 26 -5.78 18.36 -4.62
N TRP A 27 -5.26 17.21 -4.20
CA TRP A 27 -3.82 17.05 -3.99
C TRP A 27 -3.01 17.22 -5.27
N GLN A 28 -3.45 16.60 -6.38
CA GLN A 28 -2.79 16.63 -7.68
C GLN A 28 -2.92 17.97 -8.43
N ALA A 29 -4.02 18.70 -8.24
CA ALA A 29 -4.29 19.97 -8.93
C ALA A 29 -3.53 21.19 -8.35
N GLY A 30 -2.58 20.96 -7.44
CA GLY A 30 -1.75 22.00 -6.84
C GLY A 30 -2.00 22.23 -5.34
N GLY A 31 -2.91 21.48 -4.71
CA GLY A 31 -3.07 21.49 -3.25
C GLY A 31 -1.79 21.07 -2.53
N GLY A 32 -1.08 20.05 -3.05
CA GLY A 32 0.23 19.65 -2.51
C GLY A 32 1.27 20.77 -2.60
N ALA A 33 1.35 21.47 -3.73
CA ALA A 33 2.28 22.58 -3.94
C ALA A 33 1.94 23.81 -3.07
N TRP A 34 0.66 24.10 -2.90
CA TRP A 34 0.19 25.18 -2.02
C TRP A 34 0.53 24.89 -0.55
N VAL A 35 0.30 23.66 -0.07
CA VAL A 35 0.65 23.28 1.30
C VAL A 35 2.18 23.27 1.49
N ALA A 36 2.93 22.72 0.52
CA ALA A 36 4.40 22.71 0.56
C ALA A 36 5.02 24.12 0.63
N HIS A 37 4.41 25.10 -0.07
CA HIS A 37 4.82 26.50 -0.04
C HIS A 37 4.52 27.16 1.32
N ILE A 38 3.44 26.77 2.01
CA ILE A 38 3.11 27.28 3.35
C ILE A 38 4.05 26.71 4.41
N THR A 39 4.48 25.46 4.24
CA THR A 39 5.30 24.73 5.22
C THR A 39 6.80 24.84 4.96
N GLY A 40 7.23 25.47 3.86
CA GLY A 40 8.64 25.65 3.52
C GLY A 40 9.34 24.35 3.12
N ALA A 41 8.60 23.39 2.55
CA ALA A 41 9.19 22.13 2.12
C ALA A 41 10.04 22.38 0.85
N SER A 42 11.36 22.23 0.99
CA SER A 42 12.28 22.21 -0.14
C SER A 42 12.08 20.88 -0.85
N GLY A 43 11.51 20.88 -2.05
CA GLY A 43 11.16 19.68 -2.85
C GLY A 43 12.33 18.77 -3.27
N ASP A 44 13.48 18.86 -2.61
CA ASP A 44 14.57 17.90 -2.69
C ASP A 44 14.26 16.70 -1.80
N VAL A 45 13.68 15.68 -2.42
CA VAL A 45 13.37 14.42 -1.77
C VAL A 45 14.66 13.58 -1.69
N PRO A 46 15.17 13.24 -0.48
CA PRO A 46 16.36 12.41 -0.35
C PRO A 46 16.17 11.05 -1.04
N ILE A 47 17.23 10.51 -1.63
CA ILE A 47 17.23 9.15 -2.21
C ILE A 47 17.33 8.08 -1.11
N SER A 48 17.67 8.48 0.12
CA SER A 48 17.82 7.58 1.27
C SER A 48 16.50 7.32 2.03
N ALA A 49 16.54 6.42 3.02
CA ALA A 49 15.42 6.18 3.95
C ALA A 49 14.90 7.46 4.66
N ALA A 50 15.69 8.55 4.66
CA ALA A 50 15.25 9.88 5.09
C ALA A 50 14.08 10.44 4.25
N ARG A 51 13.85 9.91 3.03
CA ARG A 51 12.67 10.18 2.20
C ARG A 51 11.37 10.08 3.00
N PHE A 52 11.20 8.99 3.75
CA PHE A 52 9.97 8.72 4.50
C PHE A 52 9.75 9.65 5.71
N TRP A 53 10.81 10.31 6.17
CA TRP A 53 10.80 11.30 7.24
C TRP A 53 10.92 12.74 6.74
N SER A 54 10.98 12.93 5.42
CA SER A 54 11.05 14.27 4.84
C SER A 54 9.72 14.99 5.03
N LEU A 55 9.82 16.32 5.12
CA LEU A 55 8.71 17.19 5.45
C LEU A 55 7.55 17.06 4.44
N ASP A 56 7.86 16.84 3.16
CA ASP A 56 6.88 16.58 2.10
C ASP A 56 5.99 15.36 2.38
N TYR A 57 6.58 14.24 2.82
CA TYR A 57 5.82 13.03 3.12
C TYR A 57 5.04 13.16 4.43
N LEU A 58 5.59 13.83 5.45
CA LEU A 58 4.89 14.07 6.70
C LEU A 58 3.63 14.92 6.50
N ILE A 59 3.70 15.93 5.63
CA ILE A 59 2.54 16.75 5.26
C ILE A 59 1.50 15.90 4.52
N PHE A 60 1.93 15.04 3.60
CA PHE A 60 1.01 14.13 2.94
C PHE A 60 0.32 13.19 3.95
N TYR A 61 1.05 12.65 4.93
CA TYR A 61 0.46 11.82 5.99
C TYR A 61 -0.56 12.61 6.83
N ALA A 62 -0.24 13.85 7.19
CA ALA A 62 -1.14 14.71 7.92
C ALA A 62 -2.42 15.02 7.11
N TYR A 63 -2.28 15.35 5.83
CA TYR A 63 -3.40 15.58 4.91
C TYR A 63 -4.28 14.33 4.78
N TYR A 64 -3.66 13.17 4.60
CA TYR A 64 -4.36 11.89 4.50
C TYR A 64 -5.16 11.58 5.78
N ILE A 65 -4.51 11.69 6.95
CA ILE A 65 -5.16 11.46 8.25
C ILE A 65 -6.31 12.44 8.46
N LEU A 66 -6.16 13.70 8.06
CA LEU A 66 -7.21 14.70 8.15
C LEU A 66 -8.40 14.35 7.25
N CYS A 67 -8.16 13.97 6.00
CA CYS A 67 -9.22 13.56 5.07
C CYS A 67 -9.97 12.31 5.55
N VAL A 68 -9.26 11.32 6.06
CA VAL A 68 -9.84 10.10 6.65
C VAL A 68 -10.59 10.43 7.93
N GLY A 69 -10.04 11.29 8.78
CA GLY A 69 -10.64 11.72 10.04
C GLY A 69 -11.96 12.45 9.83
N VAL A 70 -12.02 13.39 8.88
CA VAL A 70 -13.26 14.10 8.51
C VAL A 70 -14.30 13.13 7.99
N PHE A 71 -13.91 12.22 7.10
CA PHE A 71 -14.81 11.20 6.56
C PHE A 71 -15.33 10.25 7.65
N ALA A 72 -14.44 9.77 8.53
CA ALA A 72 -14.80 8.88 9.62
C ALA A 72 -15.71 9.56 10.64
N LEU A 73 -15.43 10.81 11.01
CA LEU A 73 -16.24 11.59 11.95
C LEU A 73 -17.66 11.79 11.42
N PHE A 74 -17.80 12.15 10.13
CA PHE A 74 -19.10 12.30 9.49
C PHE A 74 -19.93 11.02 9.59
N TRP A 75 -19.32 9.86 9.30
CA TRP A 75 -20.01 8.58 9.35
C TRP A 75 -20.28 8.07 10.78
N PHE A 76 -19.40 8.39 11.73
CA PHE A 76 -19.62 8.07 13.15
C PHE A 76 -20.80 8.83 13.75
N LEU A 77 -20.99 10.09 13.34
CA LEU A 77 -22.14 10.90 13.76
C LEU A 77 -23.43 10.50 13.05
N TYR A 78 -23.37 10.17 11.76
CA TYR A 78 -24.56 9.88 10.96
C TYR A 78 -25.18 8.51 11.21
N SER A 79 -24.38 7.46 11.44
CA SER A 79 -24.89 6.09 11.59
C SER A 79 -23.97 5.23 12.48
N PRO A 80 -24.08 5.34 13.82
CA PRO A 80 -23.22 4.59 14.73
C PRO A 80 -23.43 3.07 14.54
N HIS A 81 -22.40 2.37 14.09
CA HIS A 81 -22.43 0.93 13.87
C HIS A 81 -21.29 0.25 14.64
N ARG A 82 -21.56 -0.91 15.26
CA ARG A 82 -20.58 -1.63 16.12
C ARG A 82 -19.23 -1.91 15.42
N TRP A 83 -19.25 -2.10 14.09
CA TRP A 83 -18.08 -2.45 13.27
C TRP A 83 -17.47 -1.27 12.50
N GLN A 84 -17.93 -0.03 12.74
CA GLN A 84 -17.53 1.16 11.95
C GLN A 84 -16.04 1.50 12.03
N TYR A 85 -15.39 1.30 13.19
CA TYR A 85 -13.97 1.54 13.35
C TYR A 85 -13.14 0.64 12.42
N TRP A 86 -13.46 -0.65 12.39
CA TRP A 86 -12.78 -1.60 11.50
C TRP A 86 -13.11 -1.35 10.05
N SER A 87 -14.38 -1.10 9.73
CA SER A 87 -14.84 -0.88 8.36
C SER A 87 -14.26 0.39 7.74
N ILE A 88 -14.21 1.51 8.45
CA ILE A 88 -13.74 2.78 7.89
C ILE A 88 -12.22 2.89 8.06
N LEU A 89 -11.72 2.84 9.30
CA LEU A 89 -10.30 3.04 9.60
C LEU A 89 -9.45 1.86 9.14
N GLY A 90 -9.97 0.63 9.22
CA GLY A 90 -9.24 -0.55 8.74
C GLY A 90 -9.08 -0.55 7.21
N THR A 91 -10.12 -0.17 6.47
CA THR A 91 -10.03 -0.09 5.01
C THR A 91 -9.15 1.08 4.56
N SER A 92 -9.24 2.23 5.23
CA SER A 92 -8.33 3.35 4.96
C SER A 92 -6.88 2.97 5.24
N LEU A 93 -6.60 2.31 6.37
CA LEU A 93 -5.24 1.86 6.70
C LEU A 93 -4.68 0.91 5.63
N ILE A 94 -5.48 -0.03 5.13
CA ILE A 94 -5.04 -0.94 4.04
C ILE A 94 -4.68 -0.13 2.78
N ILE A 95 -5.50 0.87 2.41
CA ILE A 95 -5.22 1.72 1.24
C ILE A 95 -3.93 2.51 1.45
N PHE A 96 -3.75 3.12 2.63
CA PHE A 96 -2.55 3.88 2.98
C PHE A 96 -1.29 3.02 2.91
N VAL A 97 -1.31 1.84 3.53
CA VAL A 97 -0.16 0.92 3.54
C VAL A 97 0.13 0.39 2.14
N THR A 98 -0.90 0.13 1.33
CA THR A 98 -0.72 -0.28 -0.07
C THR A 98 -0.04 0.81 -0.88
N TRP A 99 -0.47 2.06 -0.73
CA TRP A 99 0.18 3.21 -1.37
C TRP A 99 1.63 3.38 -0.88
N PHE A 100 1.87 3.27 0.43
CA PHE A 100 3.22 3.38 1.01
C PHE A 100 4.17 2.31 0.45
N LEU A 101 3.70 1.07 0.26
CA LEU A 101 4.50 0.01 -0.35
C LEU A 101 4.87 0.29 -1.81
N VAL A 102 3.98 0.94 -2.58
CA VAL A 102 4.29 1.40 -3.94
C VAL A 102 5.38 2.46 -3.90
N GLU A 103 5.30 3.40 -2.97
CA GLU A 103 6.29 4.46 -2.80
C GLU A 103 7.68 3.92 -2.42
N VAL A 104 7.72 2.90 -1.58
CA VAL A 104 8.96 2.17 -1.28
C VAL A 104 9.56 1.57 -2.54
N GLY A 105 8.74 1.01 -3.45
CA GLY A 105 9.20 0.54 -4.75
C GLY A 105 9.80 1.65 -5.61
N VAL A 106 9.17 2.83 -5.64
CA VAL A 106 9.71 4.01 -6.33
C VAL A 106 11.04 4.45 -5.73
N ALA A 107 11.21 4.37 -4.41
CA ALA A 107 12.47 4.68 -3.74
C ALA A 107 13.60 3.71 -4.11
N VAL A 108 13.31 2.40 -4.15
CA VAL A 108 14.27 1.39 -4.64
C VAL A 108 14.64 1.65 -6.10
N ASN A 109 13.66 1.99 -6.94
CA ASN A 109 13.90 2.31 -8.35
C ASN A 109 14.80 3.54 -8.53
N ALA A 110 14.60 4.57 -7.72
CA ALA A 110 15.46 5.75 -7.73
C ALA A 110 16.89 5.47 -7.23
N TRP A 111 17.05 4.46 -6.37
CA TRP A 111 18.36 4.02 -5.87
C TRP A 111 19.17 3.22 -6.90
N TYR A 112 18.53 2.49 -7.81
CA TYR A 112 19.26 1.74 -8.85
C TYR A 112 20.14 2.64 -9.72
N ALA A 113 19.66 3.84 -10.08
CA ALA A 113 20.39 4.76 -10.95
C ALA A 113 21.79 5.15 -10.41
N PRO A 114 21.95 5.74 -9.21
CA PRO A 114 23.27 6.08 -8.66
C PRO A 114 24.13 4.85 -8.37
N PHE A 115 23.54 3.71 -7.99
CA PHE A 115 24.28 2.49 -7.74
C PHE A 115 24.95 1.94 -9.00
N TYR A 116 24.22 1.86 -10.12
CA TYR A 116 24.79 1.40 -11.39
C TYR A 116 25.80 2.39 -11.98
N ASP A 117 25.62 3.70 -11.77
CA ASP A 117 26.60 4.72 -12.17
C ASP A 117 27.94 4.54 -11.44
N LEU A 118 27.91 4.22 -10.14
CA LEU A 118 29.10 3.89 -9.37
C LEU A 118 29.81 2.63 -9.88
N ILE A 119 29.05 1.59 -10.25
CA ILE A 119 29.61 0.37 -10.86
C ILE A 119 30.31 0.71 -12.20
N GLN A 120 29.63 1.48 -13.07
CA GLN A 120 30.19 1.88 -14.36
C GLN A 120 31.46 2.72 -14.21
N THR A 121 31.47 3.65 -13.25
CA THR A 121 32.64 4.50 -12.98
C THR A 121 33.81 3.68 -12.44
N ALA A 122 33.55 2.68 -11.59
CA ALA A 122 34.58 1.78 -11.07
C ALA A 122 35.21 0.90 -12.16
N LEU A 123 34.43 0.47 -13.15
CA LEU A 123 34.91 -0.31 -14.31
C LEU A 123 35.66 0.55 -15.35
N SER A 124 35.30 1.83 -15.46
CA SER A 124 35.86 2.73 -16.47
C SER A 124 37.29 3.20 -16.15
N ALA A 125 37.64 3.35 -14.87
CA ALA A 125 39.00 3.71 -14.47
C ALA A 125 39.36 3.17 -13.07
N PRO A 126 40.54 2.52 -12.91
CA PRO A 126 41.02 2.09 -11.60
C PRO A 126 41.15 3.28 -10.63
N HIS A 127 40.78 3.09 -9.36
CA HIS A 127 40.86 4.09 -8.27
C HIS A 127 39.95 5.34 -8.39
N LYS A 128 39.03 5.42 -9.36
CA LYS A 128 38.09 6.56 -9.43
C LYS A 128 36.98 6.51 -8.36
N VAL A 129 36.63 5.33 -7.86
CA VAL A 129 35.55 5.16 -6.88
C VAL A 129 36.13 4.65 -5.56
N LYS A 130 35.76 5.30 -4.46
CA LYS A 130 36.13 4.82 -3.11
C LYS A 130 35.18 3.71 -2.69
N ILE A 131 35.71 2.65 -2.09
CA ILE A 131 34.91 1.54 -1.55
C ILE A 131 33.85 2.02 -0.53
N GLU A 132 34.13 3.12 0.18
CA GLU A 132 33.21 3.75 1.13
C GLU A 132 31.91 4.22 0.48
N GLN A 133 31.95 4.71 -0.77
CA GLN A 133 30.74 5.11 -1.51
C GLN A 133 29.86 3.90 -1.83
N PHE A 134 30.48 2.75 -2.12
CA PHE A 134 29.74 1.51 -2.36
C PHE A 134 29.04 1.03 -1.07
N TYR A 135 29.73 1.03 0.07
CA TYR A 135 29.12 0.70 1.36
C TYR A 135 28.01 1.69 1.76
N HIS A 136 28.14 2.96 1.40
CA HIS A 136 27.11 3.97 1.64
C HIS A 136 25.83 3.65 0.86
N GLU A 137 25.93 3.38 -0.44
CA GLU A 137 24.77 3.02 -1.27
C GLU A 137 24.12 1.71 -0.82
N VAL A 138 24.91 0.69 -0.50
CA VAL A 138 24.39 -0.58 0.04
C VAL A 138 23.66 -0.34 1.38
N GLY A 139 24.17 0.56 2.22
CA GLY A 139 23.51 0.96 3.46
C GLY A 139 22.17 1.65 3.23
N ILE A 140 22.07 2.52 2.23
CA ILE A 140 20.81 3.16 1.82
C ILE A 140 19.78 2.12 1.40
N PHE A 141 20.17 1.19 0.51
CA PHE A 141 19.30 0.11 0.06
C PHE A 141 18.82 -0.75 1.22
N LEU A 142 19.72 -1.16 2.12
CA LEU A 142 19.38 -1.97 3.29
C LEU A 142 18.34 -1.27 4.18
N GLY A 143 18.47 0.05 4.37
CA GLY A 143 17.50 0.84 5.12
C GLY A 143 16.11 0.83 4.50
N ILE A 144 16.01 1.05 3.19
CA ILE A 144 14.75 1.01 2.44
C ILE A 144 14.12 -0.39 2.50
N ALA A 145 14.92 -1.43 2.23
CA ALA A 145 14.48 -2.82 2.22
C ALA A 145 13.97 -3.29 3.60
N LEU A 146 14.64 -2.91 4.69
CA LEU A 146 14.23 -3.28 6.04
C LEU A 146 12.86 -2.67 6.38
N ILE A 147 12.66 -1.38 6.05
CA ILE A 147 11.37 -0.70 6.21
C ILE A 147 10.28 -1.41 5.39
N ALA A 148 10.58 -1.76 4.13
CA ALA A 148 9.67 -2.47 3.24
C ALA A 148 9.19 -3.80 3.85
N VAL A 149 10.13 -4.61 4.34
CA VAL A 149 9.84 -5.93 4.91
C VAL A 149 9.00 -5.82 6.16
N VAL A 150 9.37 -4.92 7.09
CA VAL A 150 8.62 -4.70 8.34
C VAL A 150 7.18 -4.29 8.04
N ILE A 151 7.00 -3.28 7.19
CA ILE A 151 5.67 -2.77 6.84
C ILE A 151 4.87 -3.82 6.05
N GLY A 152 5.51 -4.56 5.15
CA GLY A 152 4.88 -5.63 4.38
C GLY A 152 4.36 -6.77 5.28
N VAL A 153 5.15 -7.20 6.27
CA VAL A 153 4.74 -8.23 7.25
C VAL A 153 3.59 -7.72 8.10
N MET A 154 3.68 -6.48 8.60
CA MET A 154 2.60 -5.86 9.37
C MET A 154 1.30 -5.73 8.55
N ASN A 155 1.40 -5.34 7.27
CA ASN A 155 0.26 -5.27 6.36
C ASN A 155 -0.41 -6.64 6.21
N ASN A 156 0.39 -7.69 5.95
CA ASN A 156 -0.12 -9.05 5.80
C ASN A 156 -0.83 -9.55 7.07
N PHE A 157 -0.26 -9.26 8.24
CA PHE A 157 -0.89 -9.55 9.52
C PHE A 157 -2.21 -8.78 9.69
N PHE A 158 -2.19 -7.47 9.45
CA PHE A 158 -3.36 -6.60 9.61
C PHE A 158 -4.50 -7.01 8.68
N VAL A 159 -4.18 -7.29 7.42
CA VAL A 159 -5.12 -7.77 6.42
C VAL A 159 -5.75 -9.10 6.82
N SER A 160 -4.95 -10.02 7.37
CA SER A 160 -5.46 -11.30 7.88
C SER A 160 -6.39 -11.08 9.07
N HIS A 161 -6.04 -10.18 9.98
CA HIS A 161 -6.88 -9.80 11.12
C HIS A 161 -8.19 -9.12 10.67
N TYR A 162 -8.12 -8.23 9.68
CA TYR A 162 -9.27 -7.55 9.10
C TYR A 162 -10.28 -8.54 8.52
N VAL A 163 -9.80 -9.56 7.80
CA VAL A 163 -10.64 -10.65 7.27
C VAL A 163 -11.33 -11.41 8.38
N PHE A 164 -10.60 -11.73 9.46
CA PHE A 164 -11.17 -12.45 10.59
C PHE A 164 -12.33 -11.66 11.21
N ARG A 165 -12.15 -10.36 11.47
CA ARG A 165 -13.20 -9.48 11.97
C ARG A 165 -14.38 -9.37 11.00
N TRP A 166 -14.11 -9.31 9.71
CA TRP A 166 -15.17 -9.31 8.68
C TRP A 166 -15.99 -10.61 8.71
N ARG A 167 -15.32 -11.77 8.86
CA ARG A 167 -16.00 -13.07 9.02
C ARG A 167 -16.86 -13.11 10.29
N THR A 168 -16.39 -12.57 11.41
CA THR A 168 -17.19 -12.49 12.65
C THR A 168 -18.46 -11.67 12.46
N ALA A 169 -18.33 -10.47 11.90
CA ALA A 169 -19.48 -9.60 11.64
C ALA A 169 -20.50 -10.27 10.71
N MET A 170 -20.01 -10.94 9.68
CA MET A 170 -20.85 -11.68 8.74
C MET A 170 -21.59 -12.82 9.44
N ASN A 171 -20.91 -13.62 10.26
CA ASN A 171 -21.52 -14.70 11.02
C ASN A 171 -22.63 -14.18 11.96
N GLU A 172 -22.38 -13.09 12.69
CA GLU A 172 -23.40 -12.44 13.53
C GLU A 172 -24.65 -12.04 12.73
N HIS A 173 -24.46 -11.46 11.54
CA HIS A 173 -25.57 -11.05 10.68
C HIS A 173 -26.35 -12.25 10.10
N TYR A 174 -25.66 -13.34 9.72
CA TYR A 174 -26.28 -14.57 9.25
C TYR A 174 -27.11 -15.24 10.36
N MET A 175 -26.59 -15.30 11.60
CA MET A 175 -27.30 -15.87 12.74
C MET A 175 -28.55 -15.07 13.09
N ALA A 176 -28.50 -13.74 13.02
CA ALA A 176 -29.66 -12.88 13.26
C ALA A 176 -30.79 -13.07 12.22
N HIS A 177 -30.46 -13.47 10.99
CA HIS A 177 -31.44 -13.67 9.90
C HIS A 177 -31.67 -15.16 9.58
N TRP A 178 -31.23 -16.06 10.46
CA TRP A 178 -31.19 -17.51 10.23
C TRP A 178 -32.55 -18.10 9.86
N GLN A 179 -33.65 -17.59 10.43
CA GLN A 179 -34.99 -18.09 10.15
C GLN A 179 -35.42 -17.88 8.68
N HIS A 180 -34.95 -16.83 8.01
CA HIS A 180 -35.23 -16.60 6.59
C HIS A 180 -34.23 -17.31 5.66
N LEU A 181 -32.98 -17.47 6.11
CA LEU A 181 -31.87 -17.97 5.27
C LEU A 181 -31.75 -19.50 5.28
N ARG A 182 -32.34 -20.19 6.26
CA ARG A 182 -32.34 -21.65 6.41
C ARG A 182 -32.81 -22.41 5.16
N HIS A 183 -33.69 -21.81 4.36
CA HIS A 183 -34.26 -22.45 3.17
C HIS A 183 -33.34 -22.43 1.95
N ILE A 184 -32.19 -21.75 2.02
CA ILE A 184 -31.22 -21.65 0.93
C ILE A 184 -30.01 -22.54 1.25
N GLU A 185 -29.94 -23.72 0.63
CA GLU A 185 -28.82 -24.64 0.77
C GLU A 185 -27.49 -24.01 0.31
N GLY A 186 -26.44 -24.17 1.12
CA GLY A 186 -25.07 -23.77 0.78
C GLY A 186 -24.76 -22.27 0.88
N ALA A 187 -25.67 -21.42 1.37
CA ALA A 187 -25.44 -19.98 1.52
C ALA A 187 -24.25 -19.64 2.43
N ALA A 188 -24.06 -20.39 3.52
CA ALA A 188 -22.93 -20.21 4.44
C ALA A 188 -21.59 -20.65 3.81
N GLN A 189 -21.61 -21.63 2.92
CA GLN A 189 -20.40 -22.14 2.25
C GLN A 189 -19.92 -21.19 1.15
N ARG A 190 -20.82 -20.66 0.31
CA ARG A 190 -20.48 -19.64 -0.72
C ARG A 190 -19.83 -18.41 -0.11
N VAL A 191 -20.32 -17.98 1.05
CA VAL A 191 -19.76 -16.84 1.78
C VAL A 191 -18.33 -17.08 2.26
N GLN A 192 -18.01 -18.29 2.74
CA GLN A 192 -16.66 -18.65 3.16
C GLN A 192 -15.72 -18.86 1.97
N GLU A 193 -16.20 -19.53 0.91
CA GLU A 193 -15.45 -19.77 -0.31
C GLU A 193 -15.19 -18.48 -1.10
N ASP A 194 -16.16 -17.58 -1.25
CA ASP A 194 -15.99 -16.31 -1.96
C ASP A 194 -15.02 -15.38 -1.21
N THR A 195 -15.11 -15.36 0.12
CA THR A 195 -14.15 -14.62 0.95
C THR A 195 -12.73 -15.19 0.78
N MET A 196 -12.58 -16.52 0.79
CA MET A 196 -11.28 -17.16 0.63
C MET A 196 -10.71 -16.96 -0.79
N ARG A 197 -11.55 -17.09 -1.82
CA ARG A 197 -11.17 -16.85 -3.23
C ARG A 197 -10.77 -15.40 -3.46
N PHE A 198 -11.47 -14.42 -2.88
CA PHE A 198 -11.12 -13.00 -3.02
C PHE A 198 -9.74 -12.69 -2.41
N LEU A 199 -9.41 -13.31 -1.28
CA LEU A 199 -8.12 -13.15 -0.62
C LEU A 199 -6.99 -13.83 -1.39
N LEU A 200 -7.25 -15.01 -1.94
CA LEU A 200 -6.34 -15.73 -2.83
C LEU A 200 -6.08 -14.94 -4.12
N LEU A 201 -7.10 -14.28 -4.67
CA LEU A 201 -6.98 -13.49 -5.90
C LEU A 201 -6.10 -12.26 -5.67
N ARG A 202 -6.28 -11.55 -4.56
CA ARG A 202 -5.39 -10.45 -4.17
C ARG A 202 -3.95 -10.91 -3.96
N TRP A 203 -3.75 -12.06 -3.30
CA TRP A 203 -2.41 -12.64 -3.12
C TRP A 203 -1.77 -13.05 -4.45
N LYS A 204 -2.54 -13.61 -5.38
CA LYS A 204 -2.09 -13.93 -6.74
C LYS A 204 -1.70 -12.68 -7.52
N ILE A 205 -2.51 -11.63 -7.47
CA ILE A 205 -2.20 -10.35 -8.13
C ILE A 205 -0.94 -9.74 -7.53
N TRP A 206 -0.81 -9.72 -6.20
CA TRP A 206 0.38 -9.19 -5.53
C TRP A 206 1.64 -10.00 -5.88
N ARG A 207 1.55 -11.34 -5.87
CA ARG A 207 2.65 -12.20 -6.30
C ARG A 207 2.99 -11.99 -7.79
N GLN A 208 1.99 -11.84 -8.66
CA GLN A 208 2.23 -11.57 -10.08
C GLN A 208 2.87 -10.20 -10.31
N LEU A 209 2.51 -9.17 -9.55
CA LEU A 209 3.14 -7.86 -9.64
C LEU A 209 4.59 -7.90 -9.16
N TYR A 210 4.83 -8.53 -8.00
CA TYR A 210 6.19 -8.73 -7.48
C TYR A 210 7.08 -9.53 -8.45
N GLN A 211 6.56 -10.60 -9.04
CA GLN A 211 7.30 -11.41 -10.00
C GLN A 211 7.56 -10.66 -11.31
N ARG A 212 6.62 -9.80 -11.74
CA ARG A 212 6.75 -9.02 -12.98
C ARG A 212 7.84 -7.95 -12.88
N ASP A 213 8.04 -7.35 -11.70
CA ASP A 213 9.18 -6.47 -11.47
C ASP A 213 10.50 -7.26 -11.48
N TYR A 214 10.53 -8.48 -10.92
CA TYR A 214 11.72 -9.35 -10.94
C TYR A 214 12.11 -9.86 -12.35
N ASP A 215 11.11 -10.16 -13.20
CA ASP A 215 11.34 -10.59 -14.58
C ASP A 215 11.69 -9.42 -15.52
N ALA A 216 11.30 -8.18 -15.18
CA ALA A 216 11.64 -6.99 -15.95
C ALA A 216 13.13 -6.63 -15.85
N ASP A 217 13.79 -6.99 -14.75
CA ASP A 217 15.24 -6.85 -14.58
C ASP A 217 16.04 -7.94 -15.31
N CYS A 218 15.39 -8.96 -15.87
CA CYS A 218 16.05 -10.11 -16.50
C CYS A 218 16.33 -9.99 -18.00
N LEU A 219 15.93 -8.96 -18.76
CA LEU A 219 16.39 -8.75 -20.15
C LEU A 219 16.18 -7.30 -20.68
N PRO A 220 17.08 -6.76 -21.53
CA PRO A 220 18.09 -7.46 -22.33
C PRO A 220 19.52 -6.91 -22.14
N ALA A 221 20.34 -7.66 -21.40
CA ALA A 221 21.80 -7.61 -21.52
C ALA A 221 22.32 -9.00 -21.92
N CYS A 222 21.72 -9.60 -22.95
CA CYS A 222 22.22 -10.85 -23.56
C CYS A 222 22.70 -10.58 -24.99
N THR A 223 23.78 -9.81 -25.11
CA THR A 223 24.62 -9.78 -26.32
C THR A 223 26.05 -10.08 -25.90
N GLY A 224 26.45 -11.35 -26.04
CA GLY A 224 27.86 -11.76 -25.97
C GLY A 224 28.20 -12.66 -24.78
N TYR A 225 28.27 -13.96 -25.08
CA TYR A 225 29.04 -15.02 -24.41
C TYR A 225 28.84 -15.30 -22.90
N ALA A 226 28.36 -16.54 -22.67
CA ALA A 226 28.51 -17.40 -21.48
C ALA A 226 27.60 -17.20 -20.26
N LEU A 227 26.60 -18.10 -20.18
CA LEU A 227 25.96 -18.69 -18.99
C LEU A 227 25.28 -17.74 -17.99
N CYS A 228 23.97 -17.51 -18.19
CA CYS A 228 23.05 -17.11 -17.11
C CYS A 228 22.21 -18.31 -16.65
N PRO A 229 22.45 -18.92 -15.49
CA PRO A 229 21.44 -19.72 -14.82
C PRO A 229 20.48 -18.77 -14.10
N CYS A 230 19.26 -18.62 -14.64
CA CYS A 230 18.10 -18.28 -13.82
C CYS A 230 17.70 -19.57 -13.08
N SER A 231 17.97 -19.63 -11.78
CA SER A 231 17.49 -20.71 -10.90
C SER A 231 16.87 -20.11 -9.66
#